data_AF-A0A657K4M9-F1
#
_entry.id   AF-A0A657K4M9-F1
#
_cell.length_a   1.000
_cell.length_b   1.000
_cell.length_c   1.000
_cell.angle_alpha   90.00
_cell.angle_beta   90.00
_cell.angle_gamma   90.00
#
_symmetry.space_group_name_H-M   'P 1'
#
loop_
_entity.id
_entity.type
_entity.pdbx_description
1 polymer ?
#
loop_
_entity_poly.entity_id
_entity_poly.type
_entity_poly.pdbx_seq_one_letter_code
_entity_poly.pdbx_strand_id
1 'polypeptide(L)'
;MSDSSRNQRRFRTFNVIDDFNREALGIDIAVSLPAGRITRYLDKLAEYHGYPLKIRVDNGPEFTGKTFINWAKLHDITIDYIQPGSPYQNGYIEQFNRTYRTKVLL
;
A
#
# COMPACT_ATOMS: atom_id res chain seq x y z
N MET A 1 -8.36 -3.05 -1.30
CA MET A 1 -9.50 -2.66 -2.17
C MET A 1 -9.54 -3.54 -3.43
N SER A 2 -10.72 -3.89 -3.95
CA SER A 2 -10.92 -4.71 -5.17
C SER A 2 -11.80 -3.98 -6.18
N ASP A 3 -11.37 -3.84 -7.44
CA ASP A 3 -12.07 -3.21 -8.57
C ASP A 3 -12.32 -4.21 -9.69
N SER A 4 -13.33 -4.02 -10.54
CA SER A 4 -13.63 -4.88 -11.71
C SER A 4 -13.61 -4.08 -13.01
N SER A 5 -12.74 -4.44 -13.96
CA SER A 5 -12.74 -3.87 -15.32
C SER A 5 -13.77 -4.60 -16.21
N ARG A 6 -14.09 -4.02 -17.38
CA ARG A 6 -15.10 -4.40 -18.40
C ARG A 6 -15.12 -5.88 -18.86
N ASN A 7 -14.19 -6.70 -18.35
CA ASN A 7 -14.06 -8.16 -18.52
C ASN A 7 -14.31 -8.98 -17.23
N GLN A 8 -15.05 -8.46 -16.24
CA GLN A 8 -15.38 -9.12 -14.95
C GLN A 8 -14.19 -9.60 -14.10
N ARG A 9 -12.93 -9.36 -14.50
CA ARG A 9 -11.76 -9.69 -13.67
C ARG A 9 -11.55 -8.63 -12.61
N ARG A 10 -11.66 -9.05 -11.35
CA ARG A 10 -11.36 -8.22 -10.19
C ARG A 10 -9.84 -8.03 -10.05
N PHE A 11 -9.37 -6.79 -10.02
CA PHE A 11 -8.00 -6.41 -9.75
C PHE A 11 -7.94 -5.53 -8.50
N ARG A 12 -6.76 -5.43 -7.90
CA ARG A 12 -6.48 -4.61 -6.71
C ARG A 12 -5.30 -3.72 -7.03
N THR A 13 -5.26 -2.56 -6.38
CA THR A 13 -4.14 -1.63 -6.44
C THR A 13 -3.48 -1.55 -5.07
N PHE A 14 -2.16 -1.65 -5.02
CA PHE A 14 -1.33 -1.36 -3.86
C PHE A 14 -0.59 -0.06 -4.11
N ASN A 15 -0.96 0.98 -3.37
CA ASN A 15 -0.46 2.34 -3.56
C ASN A 15 0.50 2.68 -2.43
N VAL A 16 1.71 3.11 -2.80
CA VAL A 16 2.74 3.53 -1.85
C VAL A 16 2.95 5.03 -2.03
N ILE A 17 2.82 5.76 -0.93
CA ILE A 17 2.87 7.21 -0.89
C ILE A 17 3.80 7.62 0.26
N ASP A 18 4.61 8.64 0.03
CA ASP A 18 5.39 9.29 1.07
C ASP A 18 4.53 10.26 1.88
N ASP A 19 4.51 10.11 3.22
CA ASP A 19 3.63 10.89 4.11
C ASP A 19 4.11 12.35 4.29
N PHE A 20 5.39 12.63 4.05
CA PHE A 20 5.99 13.96 4.23
C PHE A 20 5.73 14.87 3.03
N ASN A 21 6.12 14.43 1.82
CA ASN A 21 5.98 15.23 0.61
C ASN A 21 4.69 14.92 -0.18
N ARG A 22 3.93 13.90 0.23
CA ARG A 22 2.69 13.45 -0.41
C ARG A 22 2.89 12.97 -1.85
N GLU A 23 4.08 12.49 -2.17
CA GLU A 23 4.42 11.94 -3.48
C GLU A 23 3.99 10.47 -3.58
N ALA A 24 3.43 10.09 -4.73
CA ALA A 24 3.15 8.69 -5.03
C ALA A 24 4.43 7.99 -5.50
N LEU A 25 5.02 7.19 -4.62
CA LEU A 25 6.25 6.44 -4.89
C LEU A 25 6.01 5.29 -5.87
N GLY A 26 4.81 4.71 -5.88
CA GLY A 26 4.45 3.73 -6.88
C GLY A 26 3.10 3.06 -6.66
N ILE A 27 2.63 2.38 -7.71
CA ILE A 27 1.35 1.67 -7.73
C ILE A 27 1.57 0.29 -8.35
N ASP A 28 1.33 -0.78 -7.58
CA ASP A 28 1.28 -2.17 -8.10
C ASP A 28 -0.17 -2.56 -8.36
N ILE A 29 -0.45 -3.09 -9.56
CA ILE A 29 -1.78 -3.55 -9.96
C ILE A 29 -1.74 -5.07 -10.11
N ALA A 30 -2.56 -5.77 -9.33
CA ALA A 30 -2.56 -7.23 -9.30
C ALA A 30 -3.94 -7.81 -8.97
N VAL A 31 -4.21 -9.05 -9.39
CA VAL A 31 -5.45 -9.77 -9.02
C VAL A 31 -5.47 -10.13 -7.53
N SER A 32 -4.30 -10.41 -6.95
CA SER A 32 -4.10 -10.67 -5.53
C SER A 32 -2.86 -9.96 -5.02
N LEU A 33 -2.92 -9.54 -3.75
CA LEU A 33 -1.85 -8.84 -3.05
C LEU A 33 -1.48 -9.60 -1.76
N PRO A 34 -0.91 -10.82 -1.87
CA PRO A 34 -0.40 -11.51 -0.69
C PRO A 34 0.82 -10.76 -0.13
N ALA A 35 1.06 -10.89 1.18
CA ALA A 35 2.17 -10.24 1.87
C ALA A 35 3.52 -10.39 1.13
N GLY A 36 3.85 -11.59 0.64
CA GLY A 36 5.11 -11.84 -0.08
C GLY A 36 5.24 -11.11 -1.43
N ARG A 37 4.12 -10.72 -2.07
CA ARG A 37 4.17 -9.86 -3.26
C ARG A 37 4.43 -8.41 -2.86
N ILE A 38 3.74 -7.96 -1.81
CA ILE A 38 3.86 -6.60 -1.28
C ILE A 38 5.29 -6.32 -0.84
N THR A 39 5.90 -7.21 -0.05
CA THR A 39 7.28 -7.01 0.44
C THR A 39 8.28 -6.94 -0.72
N ARG A 40 8.14 -7.80 -1.74
CA ARG A 40 8.98 -7.74 -2.96
C ARG A 40 8.81 -6.45 -3.74
N TYR A 41 7.61 -5.88 -3.74
CA TYR A 41 7.37 -4.60 -4.39
C TYR A 41 7.98 -3.44 -3.58
N LEU A 42 7.87 -3.50 -2.24
CA LEU A 42 8.52 -2.53 -1.36
C LEU A 42 10.05 -2.59 -1.44
N ASP A 43 10.64 -3.78 -1.58
CA ASP A 43 12.08 -3.93 -1.82
C ASP A 43 12.51 -3.20 -3.10
N LYS A 44 11.75 -3.36 -4.19
CA LYS A 44 12.02 -2.65 -5.44
C LYS A 44 11.92 -1.15 -5.30
N LEU A 45 10.97 -0.64 -4.52
CA LEU A 45 10.88 0.80 -4.25
C LEU A 45 12.06 1.27 -3.38
N ALA A 46 12.47 0.45 -2.41
CA ALA A 46 13.60 0.75 -1.54
C ALA A 46 14.94 0.78 -2.30
N GLU A 47 15.08 0.11 -3.45
CA GLU A 47 16.26 0.24 -4.32
C GLU A 47 16.46 1.70 -4.81
N TYR A 48 15.39 2.46 -4.98
CA TYR A 48 15.44 3.85 -5.47
C TYR A 48 15.35 4.88 -4.34
N HIS A 49 14.56 4.60 -3.29
CA HIS A 49 14.25 5.57 -2.24
C HIS A 49 14.88 5.24 -0.88
N GLY A 50 15.47 4.05 -0.73
CA GLY A 50 15.85 3.48 0.56
C GLY A 50 14.65 2.94 1.35
N TYR A 51 14.94 2.19 2.41
CA TYR A 51 13.90 1.72 3.33
C TYR A 51 13.43 2.84 4.26
N PRO A 52 12.11 3.00 4.47
CA PRO A 52 11.60 4.02 5.38
C PRO A 52 11.78 3.60 6.84
N LEU A 53 11.87 4.58 7.75
CA LEU A 53 11.90 4.32 9.20
C LEU A 53 10.56 3.77 9.74
N LYS A 54 9.46 4.14 9.09
CA LYS A 54 8.11 3.78 9.49
C LYS A 54 7.21 3.63 8.27
N ILE A 55 6.35 2.62 8.30
CA ILE A 55 5.29 2.40 7.30
C ILE A 55 3.94 2.43 8.00
N ARG A 56 3.01 3.25 7.48
CA ARG A 56 1.61 3.26 7.91
C ARG A 56 0.78 2.37 7.00
N VAL A 57 0.04 1.42 7.57
CA VAL A 57 -0.78 0.43 6.82
C VAL A 57 -2.16 0.28 7.44
N ASP A 58 -3.10 -0.23 6.65
CA ASP A 58 -4.38 -0.66 7.17
C ASP A 58 -4.27 -1.99 7.95
N ASN A 59 -5.37 -2.39 8.60
CA ASN A 59 -5.44 -3.65 9.34
C ASN A 59 -5.72 -4.87 8.42
N GLY A 60 -5.32 -4.80 7.15
CA GLY A 60 -5.50 -5.87 6.19
C GLY A 60 -4.74 -7.16 6.56
N PRO A 61 -5.27 -8.34 6.20
CA PRO A 61 -4.60 -9.62 6.44
C PRO A 61 -3.22 -9.71 5.77
N GLU A 62 -3.01 -8.96 4.70
CA GLU A 62 -1.72 -8.84 4.01
C GLU A 62 -0.62 -8.15 4.84
N PHE A 63 -0.99 -7.28 5.79
CA PHE A 63 -0.05 -6.53 6.63
C PHE A 63 0.07 -7.12 8.04
N THR A 64 -0.98 -7.77 8.54
CA THR A 64 -0.99 -8.41 9.87
C THR A 64 -0.33 -9.80 9.89
N GLY A 65 -0.01 -10.36 8.71
CA GLY A 65 0.67 -11.64 8.57
C GLY A 65 2.15 -11.63 8.94
N LYS A 66 2.66 -12.76 9.42
CA LYS A 66 4.08 -12.95 9.81
C LYS A 66 5.07 -12.56 8.71
N THR A 67 4.74 -12.79 7.45
CA THR A 67 5.61 -12.44 6.31
C THR A 67 5.93 -10.96 6.26
N PHE A 68 4.92 -10.10 6.39
CA PHE A 68 5.11 -8.64 6.36
C PHE A 68 5.81 -8.15 7.62
N ILE A 69 5.40 -8.66 8.79
CA ILE A 69 6.00 -8.28 10.08
C ILE A 69 7.48 -8.66 10.13
N ASN A 70 7.85 -9.86 9.67
CA ASN A 70 9.25 -10.29 9.64
C ASN A 70 10.07 -9.49 8.64
N TRP A 71 9.51 -9.15 7.48
CA TRP A 71 10.17 -8.28 6.50
C TRP A 71 10.43 -6.88 7.09
N ALA A 72 9.43 -6.27 7.71
CA ALA A 72 9.62 -4.96 8.34
C ALA A 72 10.68 -5.01 9.44
N LYS A 73 10.68 -6.06 10.27
CA LYS A 73 11.69 -6.27 11.31
C LYS A 73 13.10 -6.47 10.73
N LEU A 74 13.23 -7.17 9.60
CA LEU A 74 14.53 -7.40 8.94
C LEU A 74 15.17 -6.09 8.46
N HIS A 75 14.34 -5.10 8.12
CA HIS A 75 14.78 -3.81 7.60
C HIS A 75 14.66 -2.67 8.65
N ASP A 76 14.47 -3.01 9.93
CA ASP A 76 14.29 -2.07 11.04
C ASP A 76 13.17 -1.04 10.84
N ILE A 77 12.11 -1.45 10.13
CA ILE A 77 10.95 -0.62 9.81
C ILE A 77 9.89 -0.76 10.91
N THR A 78 9.46 0.38 11.46
CA THR A 78 8.31 0.40 12.38
C THR A 78 6.99 0.32 11.61
N ILE A 79 6.13 -0.64 11.95
CA ILE A 79 4.79 -0.73 11.37
C ILE A 79 3.82 0.07 12.25
N ASP A 80 3.10 1.01 11.63
CA ASP A 80 2.07 1.83 12.25
C ASP A 80 0.70 1.46 11.65
N TYR A 81 -0.10 0.70 12.40
CA TYR A 81 -1.43 0.30 11.96
C TYR A 81 -2.42 1.44 12.20
N ILE A 82 -3.19 1.81 11.18
CA ILE A 82 -4.22 2.84 11.33
C ILE A 82 -5.26 2.42 12.38
N GLN A 83 -5.74 3.39 13.16
CA GLN A 83 -6.83 3.10 14.08
C GLN A 83 -8.16 2.94 13.33
N PRO A 84 -8.93 1.89 13.62
CA PRO A 84 -10.27 1.74 13.04
C PRO A 84 -11.13 2.93 13.44
N GLY A 85 -11.72 3.62 12.46
CA GLY A 85 -12.62 4.76 12.70
C GLY A 85 -11.97 6.14 12.79
N SER A 86 -10.68 6.30 12.47
CA SER A 86 -10.02 7.62 12.42
C SER A 86 -9.87 8.14 10.98
N PRO A 87 -10.85 8.90 10.44
CA PRO A 87 -10.81 9.40 9.06
C PRO A 87 -9.64 10.37 8.80
N TYR A 88 -9.09 10.99 9.84
CA TYR A 88 -8.00 11.95 9.72
C TYR A 88 -6.66 11.29 9.32
N GLN A 89 -6.44 10.02 9.69
CA GLN A 89 -5.19 9.32 9.37
C GLN A 89 -5.15 8.79 7.92
N ASN A 90 -6.30 8.68 7.27
CA ASN A 90 -6.44 8.03 5.96
C ASN A 90 -6.97 8.97 4.85
N GLY A 91 -7.35 10.21 5.18
CA GLY A 91 -8.04 11.10 4.24
C GLY A 91 -7.24 11.39 2.96
N TYR A 92 -5.91 11.46 3.04
CA TYR A 92 -5.08 11.71 1.85
C TYR A 92 -5.03 10.50 0.92
N ILE A 93 -4.75 9.30 1.45
CA ILE A 93 -4.67 8.10 0.62
C ILE A 93 -6.05 7.73 0.06
N GLU A 94 -7.14 8.00 0.78
CA GLU A 94 -8.50 7.86 0.24
C GLU A 94 -8.78 8.81 -0.93
N GLN A 95 -8.36 10.08 -0.81
CA GLN A 95 -8.47 11.05 -1.89
C GLN A 95 -7.61 10.68 -3.10
N PHE A 96 -6.39 10.20 -2.86
CA PHE A 96 -5.49 9.69 -3.89
C PHE A 96 -6.11 8.50 -4.62
N ASN A 97 -6.58 7.50 -3.87
CA ASN A 97 -7.22 6.30 -4.42
C ASN A 97 -8.46 6.66 -5.26
N ARG A 98 -9.25 7.64 -4.80
CA ARG A 98 -10.41 8.15 -5.55
C ARG A 98 -10.00 8.85 -6.84
N THR A 99 -8.98 9.71 -6.78
CA THR A 99 -8.50 10.47 -7.95
C THR A 99 -7.88 9.55 -9.00
N TYR A 100 -7.08 8.58 -8.56
CA TYR A 100 -6.47 7.59 -9.44
C TYR A 100 -7.53 6.76 -10.17
N ARG A 101 -8.56 6.31 -9.46
CA ARG A 101 -9.70 5.61 -10.07
C ARG A 101 -10.42 6.46 -11.12
N THR A 102 -10.73 7.71 -10.81
CA THR A 102 -11.51 8.57 -11.71
C THR A 102 -10.72 9.01 -12.94
N LYS A 103 -9.40 9.18 -12.83
CA LYS A 103 -8.58 9.78 -13.89
C LYS A 103 -7.73 8.80 -14.70
N VAL A 104 -7.47 7.60 -14.17
CA VAL A 104 -6.53 6.63 -14.80
C VAL A 104 -7.22 5.31 -15.16
N LEU A 105 -8.22 4.87 -14.39
CA LEU A 105 -8.89 3.58 -14.59
C LEU A 105 -10.23 3.66 -15.34
N LEU A 106 -10.74 4.88 -15.61
CA LEU A 106 -11.91 5.15 -16.46
C LEU A 106 -11.47 5.78 -17.78
#